data_AF-A0A017HCV7-F1
#
_entry.id   AF-A0A017HCV7-F1
#
_cell.length_a   1.000
_cell.length_b   1.000
_cell.length_c   1.000
_cell.angle_alpha   90.00
_cell.angle_beta   90.00
_cell.angle_gamma   90.00
#
_symmetry.space_group_name_H-M   'P 1'
#
loop_
_entity.id
_entity.type
_entity.pdbx_description
1 polymer ?
#
loop_
_entity_poly.entity_id
_entity_poly.type
_entity_poly.pdbx_seq_one_letter_code
_entity_poly.pdbx_strand_id
1 'polypeptide(L)' 'MANRPALIKQADLTRIAKAMQSAGVAEWRLEMEPSGKMAIIAGQSGAAPAARKSDWDDL' A
#
# COMPACT_ATOMS: atom_id res chain seq x y z
N MET A 1 19.34 20.38 -6.63
CA MET A 1 18.20 19.55 -6.19
C MET A 1 16.98 19.99 -6.98
N ALA A 2 16.29 19.08 -7.68
CA ALA A 2 15.07 19.42 -8.39
C ALA A 2 13.98 19.79 -7.37
N ASN A 3 13.57 21.05 -7.32
CA ASN A 3 12.54 21.55 -6.42
C ASN A 3 11.15 21.22 -6.98
N ARG A 4 10.82 19.92 -7.10
CA ARG A 4 9.50 19.49 -7.52
C ARG A 4 8.57 19.49 -6.31
N PRO A 5 7.40 20.13 -6.35
CA PRO A 5 6.44 20.07 -5.25
C PRO A 5 6.09 18.62 -4.94
N ALA A 6 5.99 18.28 -3.65
CA ALA A 6 5.58 16.95 -3.21
C ALA A 6 4.18 16.63 -3.75
N LEU A 7 3.98 15.40 -4.24
CA LEU A 7 2.70 14.94 -4.80
C LEU A 7 1.59 14.88 -3.73
N ILE A 8 1.96 14.81 -2.44
CA ILE A 8 1.04 14.81 -1.31
C ILE A 8 1.54 15.70 -0.19
N LYS A 9 0.61 16.32 0.53
CA LYS A 9 0.91 17.02 1.78
C LYS A 9 1.12 16.02 2.90
N GLN A 10 2.09 16.28 3.77
CA GLN A 10 2.36 15.44 4.94
C GLN A 10 1.12 15.25 5.85
N ALA A 11 0.29 16.28 5.98
CA ALA A 11 -0.93 16.23 6.78
C ALA A 11 -1.93 15.17 6.25
N ASP A 12 -2.05 15.05 4.93
CA ASP A 12 -2.96 14.11 4.30
C ASP A 12 -2.45 12.68 4.41
N LEU A 13 -1.14 12.46 4.21
CA LEU A 13 -0.51 11.17 4.46
C LEU A 13 -0.71 10.71 5.90
N THR A 14 -0.57 11.62 6.87
CA THR A 14 -0.78 11.33 8.29
C THR A 14 -2.22 10.94 8.60
N ARG A 15 -3.20 11.61 7.97
CA ARG A 15 -4.62 11.29 8.12
C ARG A 15 -4.93 9.89 7.57
N ILE A 16 -4.40 9.56 6.39
CA ILE A 16 -4.57 8.24 5.77
C ILE A 16 -3.97 7.16 6.68
N ALA A 17 -2.75 7.35 7.18
CA ALA A 17 -2.10 6.40 8.07
C ALA A 17 -2.93 6.13 9.34
N LYS A 18 -3.46 7.19 9.97
CA LYS A 18 -4.35 7.05 11.14
C LYS A 18 -5.64 6.32 10.80
N ALA A 19 -6.23 6.60 9.63
CA ALA A 19 -7.43 5.91 9.18
C ALA A 19 -7.17 4.40 9.00
N MET A 20 -6.06 4.02 8.35
CA MET A 20 -5.67 2.61 8.19
C MET A 20 -5.45 1.92 9.53
N GLN A 21 -4.76 2.58 10.46
CA GLN A 21 -4.58 2.08 11.83
C GLN A 21 -5.93 1.85 12.53
N SER A 22 -6.86 2.81 12.44
CA SER A 22 -8.20 2.69 13.04
C SER A 22 -9.05 1.60 12.40
N ALA A 23 -8.80 1.29 11.13
CA ALA A 23 -9.45 0.22 10.39
C ALA A 23 -8.81 -1.17 10.65
N GLY A 24 -7.77 -1.27 11.47
CA GLY A 24 -7.05 -2.51 11.74
C GLY A 24 -6.22 -3.00 10.56
N VAL A 25 -5.93 -2.14 9.57
CA VAL A 25 -5.11 -2.47 8.41
C VAL A 25 -3.64 -2.22 8.75
N ALA A 26 -2.90 -3.29 9.00
CA ALA A 26 -1.48 -3.21 9.37
C ALA A 26 -0.56 -2.95 8.17
N GLU A 27 -0.85 -3.55 7.01
CA GLU A 27 -0.09 -3.37 5.78
C GLU A 27 -0.91 -2.62 4.74
N TRP A 28 -0.38 -1.49 4.29
CA TRP A 28 -0.97 -0.71 3.22
C TRP A 28 0.10 0.04 2.43
N ARG A 29 -0.18 0.29 1.16
CA ARG A 29 0.64 1.08 0.25
C ARG A 29 -0.20 2.21 -0.34
N LEU A 30 0.39 3.39 -0.41
CA LEU A 30 -0.17 4.53 -1.14
C LEU A 30 0.54 4.67 -2.48
N GLU A 31 -0.22 4.67 -3.57
CA GLU A 31 0.27 4.99 -4.91
C GLU A 31 -0.32 6.30 -5.39
N MET A 32 0.55 7.12 -6.00
CA MET A 32 0.16 8.39 -6.60
C MET A 32 0.68 8.48 -8.02
N GLU A 33 -0.26 8.64 -8.94
CA GLU A 33 0.06 8.88 -10.33
C GLU A 33 0.30 10.39 -10.57
N PRO A 34 1.14 10.78 -11.54
CA PRO A 34 1.32 12.19 -11.92
C PRO A 34 0.03 12.89 -12.37
N SER A 35 -1.00 12.12 -12.74
CA SER A 35 -2.35 12.58 -13.07
C SER A 35 -3.12 13.14 -11.86
N GLY A 36 -2.61 12.94 -10.64
CA GLY A 36 -3.29 13.30 -9.39
C GLY A 36 -4.19 12.19 -8.83
N LYS A 37 -4.24 11.02 -9.49
CA LYS A 37 -4.95 9.86 -8.98
C LYS A 37 -4.19 9.24 -7.80
N MET A 38 -4.92 8.98 -6.72
CA MET A 38 -4.41 8.35 -5.50
C MET A 38 -5.12 7.00 -5.29
N ALA A 39 -4.34 5.95 -5.06
CA ALA A 39 -4.85 4.62 -4.74
C ALA A 39 -4.25 4.13 -3.42
N ILE A 40 -5.10 3.59 -2.54
CA ILE A 40 -4.66 2.91 -1.31
C ILE A 40 -4.85 1.43 -1.55
N ILE A 41 -3.77 0.68 -1.41
CA ILE A 41 -3.76 -0.78 -1.54
C ILE A 41 -3.54 -1.33 -0.14
N ALA A 42 -4.56 -1.97 0.43
CA ALA A 42 -4.47 -2.62 1.73
C ALA A 42 -4.18 -4.12 1.54
N GLY A 43 -3.15 -4.62 2.24
CA GLY A 43 -2.84 -6.04 2.32
C GLY A 43 -3.44 -6.64 3.59
N GLN A 44 -3.87 -7.91 3.52
CA GLN A 44 -4.31 -8.66 4.69
C GLN A 44 -3.12 -9.49 5.22
N SER A 45 -2.36 -8.92 6.14
CA SER A 45 -1.25 -9.60 6.83
C SER A 45 -1.83 -10.65 7.79
N GLY A 46 -2.13 -11.82 7.25
CA GLY A 46 -2.78 -12.91 8.00
C GLY A 46 -3.21 -14.07 7.13
N ALA A 47 -3.36 -13.87 5.83
CA ALA A 47 -3.40 -14.98 4.88
C ALA A 47 -2.03 -15.03 4.19
N ALA A 48 -1.12 -15.86 4.71
CA ALA A 48 -0.13 -16.44 3.82
C ALA A 48 -0.91 -16.99 2.61
N PRO A 49 -0.60 -16.60 1.36
CA PRO A 49 -1.20 -17.28 0.23
C PRO A 49 -0.90 -18.76 0.46
N ALA A 50 -1.95 -19.60 0.55
CA ALA A 50 -1.78 -21.04 0.63
C ALA A 50 -0.75 -21.39 -0.44
N ALA A 51 0.38 -21.97 -0.02
CA ALA A 51 1.49 -22.28 -0.91
C ALA A 51 0.88 -22.92 -2.16
N ARG A 52 0.92 -22.20 -3.29
CA ARG A 52 0.45 -22.78 -4.55
C ARG A 52 1.45 -23.87 -4.82
N LYS A 53 1.02 -25.12 -4.66
CA LYS A 53 1.77 -26.29 -5.11
C LYS A 53 2.18 -25.98 -6.54
N SER A 54 3.48 -25.73 -6.73
CA SER A 54 3.99 -25.39 -8.05
C SER A 54 4.31 -26.70 -8.75
N ASP A 55 3.96 -26.82 -10.02
CA ASP A 55 4.22 -28.04 -10.83
C ASP A 55 5.72 -28.38 -10.94
N TRP A 56 6.59 -27.50 -10.45
CA TRP A 56 8.03 -27.68 -10.31
C TRP A 56 8.46 -28.46 -9.06
N ASP A 57 7.59 -28.60 -8.04
CA ASP A 57 7.90 -29.33 -6.80
C ASP A 57 7.73 -30.86 -6.96
N ASP A 58 7.13 -31.32 -8.06
CA ASP A 58 6.85 -32.74 -8.36
C ASP A 58 7.80 -33.34 -9.44
N LEU A 59 8.89 -32.65 -9.80
CA LEU A 59 9.96 -33.13 -10.71
C LEU A 59 11.26 -33.42 -9.96
#